data_AF-A0A9D9I716-F1
#
_entry.id   AF-A0A9D9I716-F1
#
_cell.length_a   1.000
_cell.length_b   1.000
_cell.length_c   1.000
_cell.angle_alpha   90.00
_cell.angle_beta   90.00
_cell.angle_gamma   90.00
#
_symmetry.space_group_name_H-M   'P 1'
#
loop_
_entity.id
_entity.type
_entity.pdbx_description
1 polymer ?
#
loop_
_entity_poly.entity_id
_entity_poly.type
_entity_poly.pdbx_seq_one_letter_code
_entity_poly.pdbx_strand_id
1 'polypeptide(L)'
;MQATIKEVENIVSVLTPEQQQLLKDTINYGGWGDTELEFLDENGEVETVYCYGYCTNDAKEAGHFTGRQNSAMFRSIYKKLCPEHHNQTGRYLSHRHDWWGDGSGDMLFIRTGYYRTFVEWAKE
;
A
#
# COMPACT_ATOMS: atom_id res chain seq x y z
N MET A 1 -10.39 16.04 0.86
CA MET A 1 -9.72 16.52 -0.38
C MET A 1 -9.18 15.30 -1.11
N GLN A 2 -9.29 15.25 -2.44
CA GLN A 2 -8.77 14.14 -3.24
C GLN A 2 -7.36 14.50 -3.72
N ALA A 3 -6.41 13.58 -3.60
CA ALA A 3 -5.05 13.75 -4.10
C ALA A 3 -5.03 13.78 -5.63
N THR A 4 -4.01 14.44 -6.19
CA THR A 4 -3.71 14.50 -7.62
C THR A 4 -2.75 13.38 -8.02
N ILE A 5 -2.73 13.01 -9.31
CA ILE A 5 -1.78 12.01 -9.82
C ILE A 5 -0.33 12.41 -9.53
N LYS A 6 0.01 13.70 -9.69
CA LYS A 6 1.34 14.23 -9.40
C LYS A 6 1.75 14.06 -7.93
N GLU A 7 0.81 14.18 -7.00
CA GLU A 7 1.09 13.89 -5.58
C GLU A 7 1.38 12.41 -5.36
N VAL A 8 0.62 11.52 -5.99
CA VAL A 8 0.90 10.07 -5.95
C VAL A 8 2.27 9.75 -6.53
N GLU A 9 2.61 10.30 -7.70
CA GLU A 9 3.92 10.15 -8.33
C GLU A 9 5.07 10.60 -7.41
N ASN A 10 4.91 11.74 -6.73
CA ASN A 10 5.89 12.23 -5.76
C ASN A 10 6.01 11.30 -4.54
N ILE A 11 4.90 10.70 -4.07
CA ILE A 11 4.92 9.73 -2.98
C ILE A 11 5.70 8.49 -3.38
N VAL A 12 5.43 7.94 -4.57
CA VAL A 12 6.06 6.70 -5.04
C VAL A 12 7.45 6.91 -5.65
N SER A 13 7.93 8.15 -5.80
CA SER A 13 9.24 8.45 -6.41
C SER A 13 10.43 7.88 -5.64
N VAL A 14 10.24 7.54 -4.36
CA VAL A 14 11.24 6.88 -3.51
C VAL A 14 11.36 5.37 -3.82
N LEU A 15 10.42 4.81 -4.57
CA LEU A 15 10.38 3.41 -4.97
C LEU A 15 11.12 3.18 -6.28
N THR A 16 11.71 2.00 -6.44
CA THR A 16 12.27 1.58 -7.75
C THR A 16 11.14 1.29 -8.74
N PRO A 17 11.41 1.26 -10.06
CA PRO A 17 10.39 0.90 -11.05
C PRO A 17 9.71 -0.45 -10.77
N GLU A 18 10.46 -1.46 -10.34
CA GLU A 18 9.91 -2.78 -9.97
C GLU A 18 9.00 -2.70 -8.73
N GLN A 19 9.36 -1.89 -7.73
CA GLN A 19 8.54 -1.67 -6.53
C GLN A 19 7.25 -0.91 -6.87
N GLN A 20 7.33 0.07 -7.76
CA GLN A 20 6.15 0.75 -8.27
C GLN A 20 5.25 -0.23 -9.02
N GLN A 21 5.81 -1.05 -9.92
CA GLN A 21 5.05 -2.08 -10.64
C GLN A 21 4.34 -3.04 -9.70
N LEU A 22 5.03 -3.54 -8.67
CA LEU A 22 4.41 -4.43 -7.67
C LEU A 22 3.25 -3.73 -6.93
N LEU A 23 3.40 -2.44 -6.60
CA LEU A 23 2.33 -1.67 -5.97
C LEU A 23 1.13 -1.51 -6.91
N LYS A 24 1.36 -1.25 -8.20
CA LYS A 24 0.30 -1.22 -9.23
C LYS A 24 -0.42 -2.56 -9.35
N ASP A 25 0.33 -3.65 -9.44
CA ASP A 25 -0.21 -5.02 -9.51
C ASP A 25 -1.12 -5.31 -8.30
N THR A 26 -0.68 -4.90 -7.11
CA THR A 26 -1.44 -5.06 -5.87
C THR A 26 -2.73 -4.26 -5.87
N ILE A 27 -2.68 -3.02 -6.35
CA ILE A 27 -3.86 -2.15 -6.43
C ILE A 27 -4.88 -2.68 -7.45
N ASN A 28 -4.40 -3.20 -8.58
CA ASN A 28 -5.25 -3.68 -9.67
C ASN A 28 -5.89 -5.03 -9.39
N TYR A 29 -5.22 -5.93 -8.65
CA TYR A 29 -5.68 -7.31 -8.44
C TYR A 29 -6.09 -7.63 -7.01
N GLY A 30 -5.64 -6.86 -6.02
CA GLY A 30 -5.82 -7.17 -4.61
C GLY A 30 -7.00 -6.48 -3.92
N GLY A 31 -7.83 -5.71 -4.63
CA GLY A 31 -8.87 -4.90 -3.98
C GLY A 31 -9.82 -5.71 -3.09
N TRP A 32 -9.89 -5.35 -1.81
CA TRP A 32 -10.73 -6.04 -0.81
C TRP A 32 -11.95 -5.22 -0.38
N GLY A 33 -11.75 -4.00 0.11
CA GLY A 33 -12.84 -3.16 0.61
C GLY A 33 -12.40 -2.02 1.53
N ASP A 34 -13.38 -1.19 1.91
CA ASP A 34 -13.21 -0.07 2.83
C ASP A 34 -13.08 -0.56 4.28
N THR A 35 -12.21 0.09 5.07
CA THR A 35 -12.07 -0.13 6.52
C THR A 35 -11.48 1.10 7.20
N GLU A 36 -11.20 1.03 8.50
CA GLU A 36 -10.39 1.99 9.25
C GLU A 36 -9.05 1.36 9.67
N LEU A 37 -7.97 2.14 9.63
CA LEU A 37 -6.64 1.73 10.10
C LEU A 37 -5.84 2.93 10.62
N GLU A 38 -4.76 2.65 11.34
CA GLU A 38 -3.78 3.63 11.79
C GLU A 38 -2.92 4.15 10.63
N PHE A 39 -2.76 5.47 10.58
CA PHE A 39 -1.88 6.21 9.68
C PHE A 39 -1.21 7.34 10.45
N LEU A 40 -0.17 7.93 9.87
CA LEU A 40 0.45 9.13 10.41
C LEU A 40 -0.28 10.39 9.91
N ASP A 41 -0.54 11.32 10.81
CA ASP A 41 -1.08 12.64 10.52
C ASP A 41 -0.01 13.59 9.93
N GLU A 42 -0.28 14.89 9.92
CA GLU A 42 0.67 15.86 9.39
C GLU A 42 1.90 16.08 10.28
N ASN A 43 1.75 15.86 11.59
CA ASN A 43 2.75 16.03 12.62
C ASN A 43 3.55 14.73 12.88
N GLY A 44 3.15 13.62 12.27
CA GLY A 44 3.73 12.30 12.50
C GLY A 44 3.09 11.56 13.68
N GLU A 45 1.96 12.03 14.20
CA GLU A 45 1.17 11.35 15.22
C GLU A 45 0.25 10.30 14.59
N VAL A 46 -0.06 9.25 15.35
CA VAL A 46 -0.94 8.19 14.87
C VAL A 46 -2.40 8.61 14.98
N GLU A 47 -3.15 8.44 13.89
CA GLU A 47 -4.59 8.62 13.84
C GLU A 47 -5.27 7.47 13.09
N THR A 48 -6.49 7.14 13.51
CA THR A 48 -7.34 6.16 12.82
C THR A 48 -8.11 6.87 11.70
N VAL A 49 -7.91 6.42 10.47
CA VAL A 49 -8.54 7.01 9.28
C VAL A 49 -9.14 5.92 8.41
N TYR A 50 -10.25 6.25 7.75
CA TYR A 50 -10.79 5.41 6.68
C TYR A 50 -9.75 5.15 5.58
N CYS A 51 -9.76 3.96 5.02
CA CYS A 51 -8.87 3.53 3.96
C CYS A 51 -9.51 2.44 3.10
N TYR A 52 -8.87 2.13 1.96
CA TYR A 52 -9.20 0.96 1.16
C TYR A 52 -8.08 -0.07 1.28
N GLY A 53 -8.45 -1.32 1.52
CA GLY A 53 -7.53 -2.45 1.68
C GLY A 53 -7.29 -3.23 0.39
N TYR A 54 -6.07 -3.71 0.24
CA TYR A 54 -5.59 -4.50 -0.89
C TYR A 54 -4.79 -5.71 -0.39
N CYS A 55 -5.19 -6.91 -0.82
CA CYS A 55 -4.49 -8.15 -0.57
C CYS A 55 -3.20 -8.21 -1.39
N THR A 56 -2.06 -8.17 -0.72
CA THR A 56 -0.75 -8.17 -1.39
C THR A 56 -0.39 -9.50 -2.02
N ASN A 57 -0.99 -10.60 -1.52
CA ASN A 57 -0.81 -11.94 -2.08
C ASN A 57 -1.38 -12.06 -3.51
N ASP A 58 -2.39 -11.25 -3.85
CA ASP A 58 -3.09 -11.30 -5.13
C ASP A 58 -2.35 -10.53 -6.24
N ALA A 59 -1.30 -9.77 -5.90
CA ALA A 59 -0.41 -9.16 -6.90
C ALA A 59 0.23 -10.19 -7.84
N LYS A 60 0.31 -11.47 -7.42
CA LYS A 60 0.79 -12.58 -8.25
C LYS A 60 -0.04 -12.79 -9.53
N GLU A 61 -1.32 -12.40 -9.52
CA GLU A 61 -2.23 -12.57 -10.66
C GLU A 61 -1.82 -11.69 -11.85
N ALA A 62 -1.01 -10.64 -11.63
CA ALA A 62 -0.42 -9.84 -12.70
C ALA A 62 0.71 -10.57 -13.45
N GLY A 63 1.30 -11.62 -12.87
CA GLY A 63 2.33 -12.45 -13.51
C GLY A 63 3.71 -11.80 -13.69
N HIS A 64 3.96 -10.59 -13.18
CA HIS A 64 5.26 -9.90 -13.32
C HIS A 64 6.36 -10.44 -12.41
N PHE A 65 6.00 -10.95 -11.22
CA PHE A 65 6.95 -11.29 -10.17
C PHE A 65 6.58 -12.60 -9.46
N THR A 66 7.58 -13.29 -8.93
CA THR A 66 7.37 -14.47 -8.08
C THR A 66 7.02 -14.07 -6.65
N GLY A 67 6.34 -14.95 -5.90
CA GLY A 67 5.95 -14.68 -4.51
C GLY A 67 7.14 -14.30 -3.60
N ARG A 68 8.31 -14.91 -3.79
CA ARG A 68 9.52 -14.55 -3.01
C ARG A 68 10.01 -13.13 -3.32
N GLN A 69 9.93 -12.70 -4.58
CA GLN A 69 10.28 -11.33 -4.97
C GLN A 69 9.29 -10.34 -4.36
N ASN A 70 7.98 -10.65 -4.38
CA ASN A 70 6.94 -9.81 -3.79
C ASN A 70 7.22 -9.54 -2.31
N SER A 71 7.43 -10.58 -1.51
CA SER A 71 7.69 -10.40 -0.07
C SER A 71 8.95 -9.57 0.21
N ALA A 72 10.00 -9.72 -0.61
CA ALA A 72 11.23 -8.93 -0.46
C ALA A 72 11.01 -7.45 -0.83
N MET A 73 10.30 -7.20 -1.94
CA MET A 73 9.98 -5.86 -2.40
C MET A 73 9.04 -5.14 -1.44
N PHE A 74 8.00 -5.79 -0.92
CA PHE A 74 7.11 -5.21 0.08
C PHE A 74 7.83 -4.79 1.35
N ARG A 75 8.73 -5.63 1.88
CA ARG A 75 9.60 -5.23 3.01
C ARG A 75 10.39 -3.96 2.71
N SER A 76 10.84 -3.77 1.47
CA SER A 76 11.52 -2.53 1.08
C SER A 76 10.57 -1.35 0.89
N ILE A 77 9.36 -1.56 0.36
CA ILE A 77 8.33 -0.52 0.21
C ILE A 77 7.93 0.00 1.59
N TYR A 78 7.63 -0.89 2.53
CA TYR A 78 7.23 -0.54 3.89
C TYR A 78 8.30 0.25 4.62
N LYS A 79 9.57 -0.15 4.53
CA LYS A 79 10.68 0.65 5.09
C LYS A 79 10.78 2.08 4.56
N LYS A 80 10.26 2.34 3.36
CA LYS A 80 10.32 3.67 2.72
C LYS A 80 9.08 4.51 2.97
N LEU A 81 7.90 3.88 3.03
CA LEU A 81 6.61 4.58 3.07
C LEU A 81 5.88 4.47 4.41
N CYS A 82 6.27 3.52 5.25
CA CYS A 82 5.72 3.27 6.57
C CYS A 82 6.88 3.32 7.59
N PRO A 83 7.33 4.49 8.06
CA PRO A 83 8.52 4.55 8.93
C PRO A 83 8.26 4.11 10.37
N GLU A 84 7.00 4.15 10.83
CA GLU A 84 6.66 3.94 12.24
C GLU A 84 6.17 2.52 12.54
N HIS A 85 6.09 2.18 13.83
CA HIS A 85 5.57 0.89 14.33
C HIS A 85 6.21 -0.34 13.65
N HIS A 86 7.54 -0.40 13.62
CA HIS A 86 8.29 -1.48 12.95
C HIS A 86 8.01 -1.60 11.45
N ASN A 87 7.84 -0.45 10.82
CA ASN A 87 7.49 -0.25 9.43
C ASN A 87 6.05 -0.60 9.05
N GLN A 88 5.09 -0.46 9.96
CA GLN A 88 3.68 -0.80 9.71
C GLN A 88 2.82 0.42 9.36
N THR A 89 3.18 1.58 9.91
CA THR A 89 2.34 2.78 9.84
C THR A 89 3.04 3.86 9.02
N GLY A 90 2.34 4.39 8.02
CA GLY A 90 2.80 5.49 7.20
C GLY A 90 1.73 6.57 7.03
N ARG A 91 2.09 7.67 6.36
CA ARG A 91 1.18 8.81 6.15
C ARG A 91 0.09 8.52 5.10
N TYR A 92 0.47 7.81 4.04
CA TYR A 92 -0.39 7.52 2.89
C TYR A 92 -0.73 6.04 2.76
N LEU A 93 0.18 5.19 3.23
CA LEU A 93 0.12 3.75 3.15
C LEU A 93 0.47 3.17 4.52
N SER A 94 -0.32 2.20 4.93
CA SER A 94 -0.06 1.36 6.10
C SER A 94 -0.29 -0.10 5.69
N HIS A 95 0.19 -1.05 6.47
CA HIS A 95 -0.01 -2.46 6.17
C HIS A 95 -0.23 -3.28 7.43
N ARG A 96 -0.78 -4.48 7.25
CA ARG A 96 -0.94 -5.46 8.33
C ARG A 96 -0.65 -6.85 7.81
N HIS A 97 0.17 -7.56 8.57
CA HIS A 97 0.41 -8.98 8.35
C HIS A 97 -0.75 -9.81 8.87
N ASP A 98 -1.10 -10.87 8.15
CA ASP A 98 -2.07 -11.88 8.59
C ASP A 98 -3.40 -11.26 9.07
N TRP A 99 -4.04 -10.49 8.20
CA TRP A 99 -5.28 -9.77 8.52
C TRP A 99 -6.42 -10.71 8.92
N TRP A 100 -6.41 -11.97 8.44
CA TRP A 100 -7.41 -12.98 8.74
C TRP A 100 -7.08 -13.81 10.00
N GLY A 101 -5.83 -13.79 10.46
CA GLY A 101 -5.36 -14.58 11.61
C GLY A 101 -5.21 -16.08 11.32
N ASP A 102 -5.15 -16.46 10.04
CA ASP A 102 -5.01 -17.84 9.58
C ASP A 102 -3.67 -18.11 8.88
N GLY A 103 -2.74 -17.14 8.94
CA GLY A 103 -1.47 -17.16 8.24
C GLY A 103 -1.55 -16.68 6.79
N SER A 104 -2.68 -16.10 6.38
CA SER A 104 -2.90 -15.51 5.05
C SER A 104 -3.44 -14.07 5.12
N GLY A 105 -3.44 -13.38 3.99
CA GLY A 105 -3.95 -12.00 3.92
C GLY A 105 -2.97 -10.98 4.47
N ASP A 106 -1.78 -10.92 3.88
CA ASP A 106 -0.95 -9.74 4.04
C ASP A 106 -1.64 -8.58 3.31
N MET A 107 -2.06 -7.56 4.05
CA MET A 107 -2.87 -6.46 3.55
C MET A 107 -2.11 -5.15 3.51
N LEU A 108 -2.30 -4.41 2.43
CA LEU A 108 -1.84 -3.05 2.22
C LEU A 108 -3.05 -2.13 2.21
N PHE A 109 -2.96 -0.97 2.85
CA PHE A 109 -4.05 -0.03 2.99
C PHE A 109 -3.63 1.35 2.52
N ILE A 110 -4.50 1.98 1.73
CA ILE A 110 -4.28 3.35 1.24
C ILE A 110 -5.33 4.26 1.84
N ARG A 111 -4.87 5.31 2.53
CA ARG A 111 -5.72 6.29 3.23
C ARG A 111 -6.76 6.93 2.30
N THR A 112 -7.94 7.20 2.84
CA THR A 112 -9.00 7.96 2.16
C THR A 112 -8.51 9.33 1.71
N GLY A 113 -8.91 9.73 0.50
CA GLY A 113 -8.37 10.90 -0.19
C GLY A 113 -7.23 10.56 -1.14
N TYR A 114 -6.57 9.41 -0.99
CA TYR A 114 -5.49 8.97 -1.88
C TYR A 114 -5.85 7.74 -2.73
N TYR A 115 -6.59 6.76 -2.17
CA TYR A 115 -6.74 5.45 -2.81
C TYR A 115 -7.29 5.48 -4.25
N ARG A 116 -8.28 6.33 -4.55
CA ARG A 116 -8.82 6.43 -5.93
C ARG A 116 -7.78 6.95 -6.92
N THR A 117 -6.96 7.89 -6.50
CA THR A 117 -5.87 8.45 -7.31
C THR A 117 -4.75 7.42 -7.51
N PHE A 118 -4.45 6.62 -6.48
CA PHE A 118 -3.57 5.46 -6.62
C PHE A 118 -4.11 4.42 -7.60
N VAL A 119 -5.42 4.16 -7.60
CA VAL A 119 -6.09 3.27 -8.57
C VAL A 119 -6.00 3.83 -10.00
N GLU A 120 -6.12 5.14 -10.18
CA GLU A 120 -5.93 5.78 -11.49
C GLU A 120 -4.48 5.66 -11.96
N TRP A 121 -3.52 6.01 -11.09
CA TRP A 121 -2.08 5.86 -11.36
C TRP A 121 -1.67 4.41 -11.66
N ALA A 122 -2.32 3.42 -11.03
CA ALA A 122 -2.02 2.01 -11.24
C ALA A 122 -2.47 1.46 -12.60
N LYS A 123 -3.35 2.16 -13.32
CA LYS A 123 -3.81 1.76 -14.66
C LYS A 123 -2.86 2.18 -15.78
N GLU A 124 -1.95 3.11 -15.51
CA GLU A 124 -0.88 3.53 -16.43
C GLU A 124 0.24 2.51 -16.51
#